data_AF-A0AAD7C838-F1
#
_entry.id   AF-A0AAD7C838-F1
#
_cell.length_a   1.000
_cell.length_b   1.000
_cell.length_c   1.000
_cell.angle_alpha   90.00
_cell.angle_beta   90.00
_cell.angle_gamma   90.00
#
_symmetry.space_group_name_H-M   'P 1'
#
loop_
_entity.id
_entity.type
_entity.pdbx_description
1 polymer ?
#
loop_
_entity_poly.entity_id
_entity_poly.type
_entity_poly.pdbx_seq_one_letter_code
_entity_poly.pdbx_strand_id
1 'polypeptide(L)'
;MRFLQYVLPLGLVAAPALAQPTSFDSYLALASEWPPGPGSVLVPQEPDAELTAMMAEIDPARIQTIIETLVSFGTRNTMSNQTDPNRGIGAARNWIAEQMQGFAATSGGRMTVEVQTFLQPVVAGEILMPTNISNVIATLKGSVDPNRIYIVSGHYDSRVTNVTNFIDDSPGADDDGSGVAVAMELARVMATHKPAATIMFAAVAGEEQGTLGSTFMANTLADAGANIQGMLNNDIVGSSTADDGTTDPFNIRMFTEGISTSETAADTKRRESIGAENDTPIRQLGRFVVEVGSNAITQMNVQMVYRPDRFLRGGDHQPFIARGYPAVRFTEPHENFAHQHQDVRVDDTGKQFGDLVEFCDFEFNARVARVNGVALWSLAQAPGTPLGLTMDTSVLTNNSTLTWTDDTEAAGYEVVWRASEDPFWTHVIEVGKVTRATILLSKDNAQFGVRAVGANGFKSPAAFPFTE
;
A
#
# COMPACT_ATOMS: atom_id res chain seq x y z
N MET A 1 55.58 -40.31 -0.19
CA MET A 1 54.11 -40.27 -0.16
C MET A 1 53.68 -38.81 -0.07
N ARG A 2 53.28 -38.21 -1.20
CA ARG A 2 52.72 -36.84 -1.27
C ARG A 2 51.20 -36.99 -1.36
N PHE A 3 50.48 -36.38 -0.42
CA PHE A 3 49.03 -36.27 -0.46
C PHE A 3 48.64 -35.29 -1.59
N LEU A 4 47.84 -35.77 -2.53
CA LEU A 4 47.20 -34.95 -3.57
C LEU A 4 45.93 -34.35 -2.96
N GLN A 5 45.92 -33.05 -2.69
CA GLN A 5 44.70 -32.31 -2.40
C GLN A 5 43.92 -32.15 -3.70
N TYR A 6 42.74 -32.77 -3.79
CA TYR A 6 41.76 -32.46 -4.82
C TYR A 6 41.11 -31.11 -4.48
N VAL A 7 41.48 -30.08 -5.24
CA VAL A 7 40.70 -28.84 -5.31
C VAL A 7 39.59 -29.10 -6.32
N LEU A 8 38.35 -29.26 -5.81
CA LEU A 8 37.16 -29.22 -6.67
C LEU A 8 37.02 -27.80 -7.23
N PRO A 9 36.77 -27.62 -8.54
CA PRO A 9 36.52 -26.30 -9.08
C PRO A 9 35.20 -25.79 -8.49
N LEU A 10 35.20 -24.57 -7.94
CA LEU A 10 33.96 -23.84 -7.69
C LEU A 10 33.23 -23.73 -9.03
N GLY A 11 32.13 -24.47 -9.16
CA GLY A 11 31.20 -24.26 -10.26
C GLY A 11 30.67 -22.82 -10.14
N LEU A 12 30.79 -22.06 -11.22
CA LEU A 12 30.00 -20.85 -11.42
C LEU A 12 28.53 -21.26 -11.28
N VAL A 13 27.92 -20.96 -10.14
CA VAL A 13 26.46 -20.95 -10.05
C VAL A 13 26.04 -19.77 -10.91
N ALA A 14 25.47 -20.05 -12.08
CA ALA A 14 24.85 -19.00 -12.87
C ALA A 14 23.86 -18.27 -11.98
N ALA A 15 23.97 -16.93 -11.90
CA ALA A 15 22.95 -16.12 -11.28
C ALA A 15 21.59 -16.54 -11.87
N PRO A 16 20.56 -16.79 -11.04
CA PRO A 16 19.23 -17.07 -11.57
C PRO A 16 18.87 -15.93 -12.53
N ALA A 17 18.34 -16.27 -13.70
CA ALA A 17 17.82 -15.26 -14.61
C ALA A 17 16.84 -14.39 -13.83
N LEU A 18 16.98 -13.06 -13.93
CA LEU A 18 16.03 -12.12 -13.33
C LEU A 18 14.62 -12.55 -13.73
N ALA A 19 13.81 -12.93 -12.75
CA ALA A 19 12.44 -13.35 -13.01
C ALA A 19 11.74 -12.21 -13.75
N GLN A 20 11.27 -12.48 -14.97
CA GLN A 20 10.41 -11.54 -15.67
C GLN A 20 9.15 -11.33 -14.80
N PRO A 21 8.52 -10.14 -14.83
CA PRO A 21 7.25 -9.94 -14.15
C PRO A 21 6.27 -11.04 -14.55
N THR A 22 5.71 -11.72 -13.55
CA THR A 22 4.70 -12.76 -13.73
C THR A 22 3.35 -12.08 -13.63
N SER A 23 2.57 -12.07 -14.72
CA SER A 23 1.22 -11.54 -14.67
C SER A 23 0.38 -12.29 -13.63
N PHE A 24 -0.66 -11.65 -13.11
CA PHE A 24 -1.65 -12.29 -12.23
C PHE A 24 -2.15 -13.66 -12.76
N ASP A 25 -2.11 -13.88 -14.08
CA ASP A 25 -2.41 -15.14 -14.74
C ASP A 25 -1.61 -16.33 -14.17
N SER A 26 -0.40 -16.11 -13.65
CA SER A 26 0.36 -17.19 -13.02
C SER A 26 -0.30 -17.70 -11.74
N TYR A 27 -0.97 -16.84 -10.97
CA TYR A 27 -1.73 -17.27 -9.81
C TYR A 27 -2.99 -18.04 -10.23
N LEU A 28 -3.68 -17.56 -11.27
CA LEU A 28 -4.86 -18.25 -11.81
C LEU A 28 -4.52 -19.62 -12.41
N ALA A 29 -3.33 -19.76 -13.00
CA ALA A 29 -2.84 -21.04 -13.52
C ALA A 29 -2.53 -22.07 -12.41
N LEU A 30 -2.34 -21.61 -11.16
CA LEU A 30 -2.09 -22.44 -9.98
C LEU A 30 -3.34 -22.63 -9.12
N ALA A 31 -4.50 -22.09 -9.53
CA ALA A 31 -5.75 -22.21 -8.80
C ALA A 31 -6.18 -23.67 -8.64
N SER A 32 -6.83 -23.97 -7.51
CA SER A 32 -7.37 -25.31 -7.26
C SER A 32 -8.45 -25.68 -8.29
N GLU A 33 -8.37 -26.88 -8.85
CA GLU A 33 -9.41 -27.42 -9.74
C GLU A 33 -10.68 -27.84 -8.96
N TRP A 34 -10.58 -27.97 -7.63
CA TRP A 34 -11.68 -28.33 -6.76
C TRP A 34 -12.04 -27.18 -5.80
N PRO A 35 -13.35 -26.92 -5.55
CA PRO A 35 -14.49 -27.56 -6.18
C PRO A 35 -14.71 -27.07 -7.61
N PRO A 36 -15.23 -27.92 -8.54
CA PRO A 36 -15.77 -27.41 -9.79
C PRO A 36 -17.00 -26.55 -9.48
N GLY A 37 -17.15 -25.44 -10.19
CA GLY A 37 -18.22 -24.48 -9.91
C GLY A 37 -18.68 -23.69 -11.14
N PRO A 38 -19.73 -22.88 -10.97
CA PRO A 38 -20.28 -22.04 -12.03
C PRO A 38 -19.43 -20.79 -12.29
N GLY A 39 -19.72 -20.09 -13.38
CA GLY A 39 -19.02 -18.86 -13.77
C GLY A 39 -17.85 -19.10 -14.72
N SER A 40 -17.08 -18.03 -14.94
CA SER A 40 -15.85 -18.05 -15.74
C SER A 40 -14.64 -17.85 -14.85
N VAL A 41 -13.47 -18.28 -15.32
CA VAL A 41 -12.19 -17.89 -14.72
C VAL A 41 -12.11 -16.36 -14.67
N LEU A 42 -11.69 -15.83 -13.53
CA LEU A 42 -11.53 -14.40 -13.34
C LEU A 42 -10.48 -13.88 -14.33
N VAL A 43 -10.84 -12.81 -15.05
CA VAL A 43 -9.89 -12.04 -15.84
C VAL A 43 -9.57 -10.77 -15.04
N PRO A 44 -8.29 -10.50 -14.76
CA PRO A 44 -7.87 -9.30 -14.04
C PRO A 44 -8.39 -8.03 -14.70
N GLN A 45 -8.69 -7.02 -13.89
CA GLN A 45 -9.01 -5.70 -14.42
C GLN A 45 -7.74 -5.02 -14.94
N GLU A 46 -7.66 -4.87 -16.26
CA GLU A 46 -6.57 -4.16 -16.92
C GLU A 46 -6.76 -2.62 -16.83
N PRO A 47 -5.66 -1.85 -16.78
CA PRO A 47 -5.71 -0.41 -16.93
C PRO A 47 -6.37 0.02 -18.24
N ASP A 48 -7.30 0.98 -18.16
CA ASP A 48 -7.86 1.60 -19.36
C ASP A 48 -6.86 2.57 -20.02
N ALA A 49 -7.29 3.24 -21.09
CA ALA A 49 -6.41 4.15 -21.84
C ALA A 49 -5.99 5.39 -21.02
N GLU A 50 -6.87 5.90 -20.15
CA GLU A 50 -6.57 7.06 -19.30
C GLU A 50 -5.55 6.68 -18.23
N LEU A 51 -5.79 5.56 -17.53
CA LEU A 51 -4.88 5.03 -16.52
C LEU A 51 -3.53 4.65 -17.12
N THR A 52 -3.53 4.01 -18.28
CA THR A 52 -2.28 3.71 -19.01
C THR A 52 -1.49 4.98 -19.31
N ALA A 53 -2.15 6.04 -19.79
CA ALA A 53 -1.50 7.32 -20.06
C ALA A 53 -0.93 7.96 -18.80
N MET A 54 -1.69 7.98 -17.69
CA MET A 54 -1.21 8.48 -16.40
C MET A 54 0.03 7.72 -15.91
N MET A 55 0.03 6.39 -15.97
CA MET A 55 1.17 5.60 -15.48
C MET A 55 2.43 5.78 -16.35
N ALA A 56 2.27 6.14 -17.62
CA ALA A 56 3.37 6.50 -18.51
C ALA A 56 3.99 7.87 -18.19
N GLU A 57 3.30 8.74 -17.43
CA GLU A 57 3.85 10.02 -16.99
C GLU A 57 4.78 9.89 -15.78
N ILE A 58 4.78 8.77 -15.06
CA ILE A 58 5.65 8.54 -13.90
C ILE A 58 7.11 8.46 -14.36
N ASP A 59 7.92 9.39 -13.87
CA ASP A 59 9.30 9.58 -14.30
C ASP A 59 10.31 9.25 -13.16
N PRO A 60 11.15 8.22 -13.32
CA PRO A 60 12.23 7.89 -12.38
C PRO A 60 13.16 9.06 -12.06
N ALA A 61 13.42 9.97 -13.01
CA ALA A 61 14.27 11.13 -12.77
C ALA A 61 13.63 12.15 -11.81
N ARG A 62 12.30 12.26 -11.84
CA ARG A 62 11.56 13.08 -10.86
C ARG A 62 11.59 12.47 -9.48
N ILE A 63 11.43 11.15 -9.38
CA ILE A 63 11.55 10.40 -8.13
C ILE A 63 12.94 10.60 -7.53
N GLN A 64 13.99 10.44 -8.33
CA GLN A 64 15.37 10.73 -7.93
C GLN A 64 15.51 12.16 -7.40
N THR A 65 15.01 13.15 -8.14
CA THR A 65 15.10 14.57 -7.73
C THR A 65 14.41 14.82 -6.39
N ILE A 66 13.27 14.18 -6.14
CA ILE A 66 12.55 14.29 -4.86
C ILE A 66 13.42 13.72 -3.73
N ILE A 67 13.93 12.49 -3.90
CA ILE A 67 14.74 11.80 -2.89
C ILE A 67 16.03 12.60 -2.59
N GLU A 68 16.76 13.02 -3.63
CA GLU A 68 17.97 13.83 -3.49
C GLU A 68 17.70 15.14 -2.75
N THR A 69 16.56 15.79 -3.05
CA THR A 69 16.17 17.02 -2.35
C THR A 69 15.86 16.76 -0.88
N LEU A 70 15.12 15.69 -0.57
CA LEU A 70 14.82 15.31 0.82
C LEU A 70 16.11 15.02 1.60
N VAL A 71 17.05 14.29 1.00
CA VAL A 71 18.38 14.00 1.58
C VAL A 71 19.18 15.29 1.82
N SER A 72 19.07 16.28 0.92
CA SER A 72 19.83 17.53 1.01
C SER A 72 19.51 18.37 2.25
N PHE A 73 18.37 18.14 2.93
CA PHE A 73 18.03 18.80 4.19
C PHE A 73 18.87 18.30 5.39
N GLY A 74 19.77 17.33 5.17
CA GLY A 74 20.73 16.81 6.14
C GLY A 74 20.12 15.80 7.10
N THR A 75 19.20 16.24 7.94
CA THR A 75 18.37 15.38 8.79
C THR A 75 16.93 15.82 8.71
N ARG A 76 16.01 14.87 8.79
CA ARG A 76 14.58 15.14 8.90
C ARG A 76 14.00 14.58 10.19
N ASN A 77 14.82 14.35 11.23
CA ASN A 77 14.32 13.96 12.54
C ASN A 77 13.31 15.00 13.06
N THR A 78 12.23 14.58 13.72
CA THR A 78 11.16 15.50 14.18
C THR A 78 11.67 16.62 15.09
N MET A 79 12.72 16.36 15.87
CA MET A 79 13.32 17.33 16.79
C MET A 79 14.36 18.23 16.13
N SER A 80 14.67 18.02 14.85
CA SER A 80 15.60 18.86 14.10
C SER A 80 15.02 20.26 13.82
N ASN A 81 15.79 21.11 13.13
CA ASN A 81 15.43 22.51 12.96
C ASN A 81 14.06 22.68 12.26
N GLN A 82 13.20 23.51 12.87
CA GLN A 82 11.82 23.77 12.42
C GLN A 82 11.68 25.00 11.50
N THR A 83 12.71 25.85 11.44
CA THR A 83 12.62 27.20 10.86
C THR A 83 13.77 27.56 9.91
N ASP A 84 14.89 26.85 9.96
CA ASP A 84 15.95 26.99 8.95
C ASP A 84 15.39 26.60 7.58
N PRO A 85 15.55 27.44 6.55
CA PRO A 85 15.00 27.17 5.22
C PRO A 85 15.74 26.07 4.44
N ASN A 86 16.95 25.69 4.87
CA ASN A 86 17.83 24.79 4.11
C ASN A 86 18.15 23.49 4.84
N ARG A 87 17.88 23.38 6.14
CA ARG A 87 18.22 22.20 6.95
C ARG A 87 17.09 21.84 7.91
N GLY A 88 16.90 20.54 8.14
CA GLY A 88 15.99 20.04 9.15
C GLY A 88 14.60 19.73 8.59
N ILE A 89 13.79 19.13 9.45
CA ILE A 89 12.42 18.71 9.14
C ILE A 89 11.51 19.87 8.74
N GLY A 90 11.77 21.08 9.26
CA GLY A 90 11.03 22.29 8.90
C GLY A 90 11.21 22.69 7.43
N ALA A 91 12.45 22.63 6.92
CA ALA A 91 12.77 22.87 5.52
C ALA A 91 12.09 21.83 4.61
N ALA A 92 12.22 20.55 4.97
CA ALA A 92 11.60 19.44 4.23
C ALA A 92 10.07 19.59 4.14
N ARG A 93 9.39 19.83 5.27
CA ARG A 93 7.94 20.07 5.32
C ARG A 93 7.52 21.19 4.39
N ASN A 94 8.19 22.34 4.47
CA ASN A 94 7.83 23.51 3.68
C ASN A 94 8.03 23.25 2.18
N TRP A 95 9.12 22.57 1.82
CA TRP A 95 9.40 22.20 0.43
C TRP A 95 8.36 21.21 -0.11
N ILE A 96 8.02 20.15 0.63
CA ILE A 96 6.97 19.20 0.22
C ILE A 96 5.64 19.93 0.00
N ALA A 97 5.25 20.80 0.94
CA ALA A 97 4.03 21.59 0.83
C ALA A 97 4.03 22.51 -0.40
N GLU A 98 5.14 23.18 -0.68
CA GLU A 98 5.29 24.03 -1.86
C GLU A 98 5.17 23.22 -3.17
N GLN A 99 5.83 22.06 -3.26
CA GLN A 99 5.72 21.19 -4.43
C GLN A 99 4.27 20.71 -4.64
N MET A 100 3.62 20.22 -3.58
CA MET A 100 2.22 19.78 -3.65
C MET A 100 1.27 20.94 -4.00
N GLN A 101 1.53 22.17 -3.54
CA GLN A 101 0.77 23.36 -3.94
C GLN A 101 0.95 23.67 -5.44
N GLY A 102 2.18 23.51 -5.95
CA GLY A 102 2.47 23.60 -7.38
C GLY A 102 1.67 22.58 -8.20
N PHE A 103 1.58 21.33 -7.74
CA PHE A 103 0.74 20.31 -8.38
C PHE A 103 -0.74 20.68 -8.31
N ALA A 104 -1.21 21.11 -7.13
CA ALA A 104 -2.60 21.50 -6.90
C ALA A 104 -3.07 22.66 -7.80
N ALA A 105 -2.17 23.59 -8.14
CA ALA A 105 -2.47 24.69 -9.06
C ALA A 105 -2.88 24.21 -10.47
N THR A 106 -2.44 23.02 -10.89
CA THR A 106 -2.81 22.43 -12.19
C THR A 106 -4.18 21.73 -12.17
N SER A 107 -4.77 21.53 -10.99
CA SER A 107 -6.02 20.77 -10.83
C SER A 107 -7.30 21.51 -11.20
N GLY A 108 -7.21 22.81 -11.49
CA GLY A 108 -8.38 23.66 -11.67
C GLY A 108 -9.17 23.84 -10.36
N GLY A 109 -8.48 23.83 -9.21
CA GLY A 109 -9.07 24.04 -7.88
C GLY A 109 -9.69 22.80 -7.25
N ARG A 110 -9.40 21.60 -7.76
CA ARG A 110 -9.94 20.32 -7.25
C ARG A 110 -9.03 19.66 -6.23
N MET A 111 -7.76 20.06 -6.20
CA MET A 111 -6.79 19.64 -5.20
C MET A 111 -6.52 20.77 -4.21
N THR A 112 -6.53 20.45 -2.92
CA THR A 112 -6.13 21.35 -1.83
C THR A 112 -4.93 20.79 -1.09
N VAL A 113 -4.11 21.64 -0.48
CA VAL A 113 -2.96 21.21 0.32
C VAL A 113 -3.09 21.78 1.73
N GLU A 114 -2.93 20.91 2.73
CA GLU A 114 -2.96 21.24 4.14
C GLU A 114 -1.64 20.82 4.80
N VAL A 115 -1.12 21.68 5.69
CA VAL A 115 -0.07 21.31 6.64
C VAL A 115 -0.75 21.11 8.00
N GLN A 116 -0.96 19.85 8.35
CA GLN A 116 -1.65 19.45 9.58
C GLN A 116 -0.64 19.34 10.72
N THR A 117 -0.62 20.32 11.63
CA THR A 117 0.37 20.40 12.72
C THR A 117 -0.25 20.20 14.10
N PHE A 118 0.46 19.46 14.96
CA PHE A 118 0.16 19.34 16.39
C PHE A 118 1.43 19.41 17.22
N LEU A 119 1.28 19.79 18.50
CA LEU A 119 2.39 19.80 19.46
C LEU A 119 2.45 18.44 20.18
N GLN A 120 3.47 17.66 19.87
CA GLN A 120 3.74 16.38 20.52
C GLN A 120 4.43 16.61 21.88
N PRO A 121 3.87 16.10 23.00
CA PRO A 121 4.55 16.11 24.30
C PRO A 121 5.80 15.22 24.33
N VAL A 122 6.60 15.39 25.39
CA VAL A 122 7.77 14.53 25.67
C VAL A 122 7.36 13.06 25.75
N VAL A 123 8.11 12.21 25.05
CA VAL A 123 8.01 10.76 25.09
C VAL A 123 9.36 10.23 25.51
N ALA A 124 9.41 9.55 26.65
CA ALA A 124 10.67 9.12 27.25
C ALA A 124 11.45 8.21 26.28
N GLY A 125 12.66 8.63 25.90
CA GLY A 125 13.52 7.87 24.99
C GLY A 125 13.32 8.16 23.50
N GLU A 126 12.31 8.95 23.11
CA GLU A 126 11.98 9.22 21.70
C GLU A 126 11.88 10.71 21.40
N ILE A 127 11.09 11.46 22.18
CA ILE A 127 10.88 12.91 22.03
C ILE A 127 11.34 13.61 23.31
N LEU A 128 12.45 14.33 23.24
CA LEU A 128 13.13 14.93 24.41
C LEU A 128 12.53 16.26 24.86
N MET A 129 11.74 16.91 24.01
CA MET A 129 11.13 18.21 24.25
C MET A 129 9.82 18.35 23.47
N PRO A 130 8.87 19.19 23.91
CA PRO A 130 7.66 19.47 23.14
C PRO A 130 8.03 19.88 21.71
N THR A 131 7.52 19.14 20.73
CA THR A 131 7.97 19.21 19.33
C THR A 131 6.76 19.33 18.41
N ASN A 132 6.80 20.26 17.47
CA ASN A 132 5.75 20.33 16.44
C ASN A 132 5.96 19.21 15.43
N ILE A 133 4.95 18.36 15.26
CA ILE A 133 4.89 17.35 14.22
C ILE A 133 3.86 17.83 13.19
N SER A 134 4.20 17.73 11.92
CA SER A 134 3.37 18.23 10.83
C SER A 134 3.26 17.20 9.72
N ASN A 135 2.04 16.85 9.32
CA ASN A 135 1.82 16.12 8.06
C ASN A 135 1.63 17.14 6.93
N VAL A 136 2.00 16.77 5.71
CA VAL A 136 1.63 17.51 4.50
C VAL A 136 0.69 16.64 3.68
N ILE A 137 -0.53 17.12 3.46
CA ILE A 137 -1.61 16.33 2.85
C ILE A 137 -2.16 17.10 1.65
N ALA A 138 -2.03 16.53 0.45
CA ALA A 138 -2.74 16.99 -0.74
C ALA A 138 -4.02 16.16 -0.93
N THR A 139 -5.18 16.80 -1.01
CA THR A 139 -6.48 16.14 -1.21
C THR A 139 -7.04 16.49 -2.57
N LEU A 140 -7.08 15.52 -3.50
CA LEU A 140 -7.76 15.63 -4.78
C LEU A 140 -9.22 15.18 -4.62
N LYS A 141 -10.15 16.13 -4.69
CA LYS A 141 -11.57 15.90 -4.43
C LYS A 141 -12.22 15.05 -5.53
N GLY A 142 -12.95 14.02 -5.11
CA GLY A 142 -13.77 13.18 -5.97
C GLY A 142 -14.91 13.94 -6.65
N SER A 143 -15.23 13.54 -7.88
CA SER A 143 -16.25 14.19 -8.70
C SER A 143 -17.65 13.58 -8.59
N VAL A 144 -17.76 12.34 -8.12
CA VAL A 144 -19.02 11.59 -7.99
C VAL A 144 -19.33 11.34 -6.52
N ASP A 145 -18.39 10.73 -5.79
CA ASP A 145 -18.50 10.42 -4.36
C ASP A 145 -17.31 11.04 -3.61
N PRO A 146 -17.35 12.36 -3.32
CA PRO A 146 -16.24 13.03 -2.65
C PRO A 146 -16.03 12.59 -1.20
N ASN A 147 -16.96 11.85 -0.59
CA ASN A 147 -16.88 11.44 0.81
C ASN A 147 -16.11 10.11 0.97
N ARG A 148 -16.05 9.29 -0.09
CA ARG A 148 -15.22 8.10 -0.12
C ARG A 148 -13.77 8.49 -0.38
N ILE A 149 -12.88 8.04 0.50
CA ILE A 149 -11.49 8.47 0.55
C ILE A 149 -10.56 7.28 0.40
N TYR A 150 -9.55 7.43 -0.46
CA TYR A 150 -8.38 6.58 -0.53
C TYR A 150 -7.12 7.38 -0.22
N ILE A 151 -6.16 6.75 0.44
CA ILE A 151 -4.95 7.42 0.93
C ILE A 151 -3.72 6.69 0.40
N VAL A 152 -2.70 7.45 0.00
CA VAL A 152 -1.35 6.94 -0.21
C VAL A 152 -0.37 7.78 0.59
N SER A 153 0.58 7.12 1.26
CA SER A 153 1.56 7.81 2.09
C SER A 153 2.96 7.22 2.04
N GLY A 154 3.91 8.05 2.47
CA GLY A 154 5.21 7.70 3.03
C GLY A 154 5.57 8.70 4.13
N HIS A 155 6.54 8.38 4.99
CA HIS A 155 6.99 9.30 6.04
C HIS A 155 8.22 10.08 5.61
N TYR A 156 8.24 11.37 5.93
CA TYR A 156 9.34 12.25 5.52
C TYR A 156 10.34 12.51 6.63
N ASP A 157 10.09 12.08 7.87
CA ASP A 157 11.13 12.10 8.89
C ASP A 157 12.17 11.00 8.67
N SER A 158 13.35 11.19 9.26
CA SER A 158 14.46 10.23 9.18
C SER A 158 15.27 10.25 10.47
N ARG A 159 16.04 9.20 10.72
CA ARG A 159 16.95 9.14 11.87
C ARG A 159 18.22 8.35 11.57
N VAL A 160 19.23 8.60 12.41
CA VAL A 160 20.39 7.72 12.55
C VAL A 160 20.16 6.71 13.69
N THR A 161 21.18 5.93 14.05
CA THR A 161 21.10 4.83 15.03
C THR A 161 20.45 5.25 16.35
N ASN A 162 20.81 6.43 16.86
CA ASN A 162 20.19 6.99 18.05
C ASN A 162 18.98 7.84 17.66
N VAL A 163 17.77 7.36 17.98
CA VAL A 163 16.49 8.07 17.72
C VAL A 163 16.44 9.49 18.29
N THR A 164 17.19 9.75 19.37
CA THR A 164 17.26 11.07 20.00
C THR A 164 18.36 11.98 19.44
N ASN A 165 19.12 11.51 18.45
CA ASN A 165 20.08 12.34 17.73
C ASN A 165 19.39 13.04 16.56
N PHE A 166 19.08 14.32 16.78
CA PHE A 166 18.41 15.19 15.81
C PHE A 166 19.36 16.23 15.20
N ILE A 167 20.67 16.04 15.35
CA ILE A 167 21.72 16.97 14.91
C ILE A 167 22.45 16.41 13.70
N ASP A 168 22.91 15.17 13.79
CA ASP A 168 23.74 14.53 12.77
C ASP A 168 22.94 14.29 11.48
N ASP A 169 23.65 14.19 10.36
CA ASP A 169 23.01 13.90 9.07
C ASP A 169 22.36 12.51 9.10
N SER A 170 21.06 12.47 8.81
CA SER A 170 20.25 11.27 8.62
C SER A 170 19.65 11.31 7.21
N PRO A 171 20.40 10.89 6.18
CA PRO A 171 20.01 11.03 4.79
C PRO A 171 18.60 10.50 4.48
N GLY A 172 18.24 9.30 4.95
CA GLY A 172 16.89 8.75 4.82
C GLY A 172 16.42 8.69 3.36
N ALA A 173 17.28 8.25 2.44
CA ALA A 173 16.97 8.22 1.01
C ALA A 173 15.88 7.17 0.69
N ASP A 174 16.06 5.95 1.22
CA ASP A 174 15.10 4.86 1.10
C ASP A 174 14.04 4.88 2.20
N ASP A 175 14.46 5.20 3.44
CA ASP A 175 13.69 5.22 4.69
C ASP A 175 13.46 6.67 5.21
N ASP A 176 12.38 7.34 4.83
CA ASP A 176 11.41 6.97 3.78
C ASP A 176 11.25 8.06 2.70
N GLY A 177 12.38 8.59 2.25
CA GLY A 177 12.40 9.47 1.07
C GLY A 177 11.76 8.80 -0.16
N SER A 178 11.87 7.47 -0.26
CA SER A 178 11.33 6.67 -1.36
C SER A 178 9.79 6.66 -1.38
N GLY A 179 9.12 6.42 -0.25
CA GLY A 179 7.67 6.43 -0.12
C GLY A 179 7.07 7.83 -0.30
N VAL A 180 7.74 8.87 0.20
CA VAL A 180 7.33 10.27 -0.03
C VAL A 180 7.38 10.61 -1.52
N ALA A 181 8.41 10.14 -2.24
CA ALA A 181 8.52 10.35 -3.68
C ALA A 181 7.36 9.67 -4.46
N VAL A 182 6.92 8.48 -4.04
CA VAL A 182 5.73 7.82 -4.59
C VAL A 182 4.48 8.70 -4.41
N ALA A 183 4.21 9.16 -3.19
CA ALA A 183 3.03 9.97 -2.91
C ALA A 183 3.04 11.30 -3.68
N MET A 184 4.20 11.98 -3.76
CA MET A 184 4.34 13.25 -4.47
C MET A 184 4.22 13.12 -5.99
N GLU A 185 4.82 12.08 -6.59
CA GLU A 185 4.75 11.89 -8.05
C GLU A 185 3.33 11.50 -8.48
N LEU A 186 2.62 10.69 -7.69
CA LEU A 186 1.21 10.40 -7.93
C LEU A 186 0.32 11.64 -7.77
N ALA A 187 0.59 12.49 -6.77
CA ALA A 187 -0.12 13.76 -6.62
C ALA A 187 0.04 14.64 -7.87
N ARG A 188 1.26 14.72 -8.43
CA ARG A 188 1.52 15.47 -9.66
C ARG A 188 0.76 14.91 -10.85
N VAL A 189 0.89 13.60 -11.11
CA VAL A 189 0.25 12.95 -12.27
C VAL A 189 -1.27 13.07 -12.19
N MET A 190 -1.86 12.79 -11.03
CA MET A 190 -3.32 12.75 -10.90
C MET A 190 -3.96 14.14 -10.78
N ALA A 191 -3.21 15.20 -10.46
CA ALA A 191 -3.77 16.54 -10.25
C ALA A 191 -4.62 17.04 -11.44
N THR A 192 -4.23 16.72 -12.68
CA THR A 192 -4.92 17.13 -13.91
C THR A 192 -6.16 16.28 -14.22
N HIS A 193 -6.35 15.14 -13.54
CA HIS A 193 -7.40 14.15 -13.80
C HIS A 193 -8.56 14.25 -12.81
N LYS A 194 -9.72 13.63 -13.11
CA LYS A 194 -10.96 13.72 -12.32
C LYS A 194 -11.37 12.37 -11.71
N PRO A 195 -10.86 11.99 -10.52
CA PRO A 195 -11.29 10.75 -9.90
C PRO A 195 -12.76 10.83 -9.46
N ALA A 196 -13.46 9.70 -9.41
CA ALA A 196 -14.84 9.64 -8.93
C ALA A 196 -14.89 9.76 -7.40
N ALA A 197 -13.98 9.09 -6.68
CA ALA A 197 -13.75 9.23 -5.24
C ALA A 197 -12.61 10.21 -4.90
N THR A 198 -12.50 10.62 -3.65
CA THR A 198 -11.42 11.50 -3.16
C THR A 198 -10.13 10.70 -2.94
N ILE A 199 -8.99 11.26 -3.35
CA ILE A 199 -7.65 10.69 -3.11
C ILE A 199 -6.84 11.67 -2.26
N MET A 200 -6.22 11.19 -1.18
CA MET A 200 -5.29 11.93 -0.36
C MET A 200 -3.86 11.41 -0.56
N PHE A 201 -2.93 12.32 -0.84
CA PHE A 201 -1.50 12.05 -0.95
C PHE A 201 -0.84 12.68 0.28
N ALA A 202 -0.26 11.85 1.15
CA ALA A 202 0.25 12.28 2.45
C ALA A 202 1.76 12.04 2.58
N ALA A 203 2.48 13.06 3.02
CA ALA A 203 3.80 12.92 3.62
C ALA A 203 3.63 13.12 5.13
N VAL A 204 3.78 12.05 5.92
CA VAL A 204 3.59 12.09 7.38
C VAL A 204 4.93 12.22 8.11
N ALA A 205 4.91 12.71 9.34
CA ALA A 205 6.12 12.83 10.17
C ALA A 205 5.99 12.10 11.50
N GLY A 206 7.13 11.68 12.05
CA GLY A 206 7.23 11.03 13.34
C GLY A 206 6.89 9.53 13.29
N GLU A 207 7.05 8.89 12.12
CA GLU A 207 7.00 7.42 12.02
C GLU A 207 8.04 6.81 12.97
N GLU A 208 9.26 7.37 12.91
CA GLU A 208 10.46 6.87 13.56
C GLU A 208 10.43 6.95 15.09
N GLN A 209 9.40 7.60 15.62
CA GLN A 209 9.14 7.86 17.03
C GLN A 209 7.72 7.40 17.39
N GLY A 210 7.23 6.37 16.70
CA GLY A 210 5.98 5.68 17.02
C GLY A 210 4.79 6.13 16.19
N THR A 211 4.94 6.35 14.89
CA THR A 211 3.82 6.65 13.95
C THR A 211 2.99 7.86 14.36
N LEU A 212 3.64 8.90 14.91
CA LEU A 212 2.97 10.02 15.56
C LEU A 212 2.08 10.82 14.60
N GLY A 213 2.60 11.13 13.40
CA GLY A 213 1.88 11.87 12.38
C GLY A 213 0.70 11.11 11.80
N SER A 214 0.90 9.85 11.40
CA SER A 214 -0.20 9.01 10.90
C SER A 214 -1.23 8.70 11.98
N THR A 215 -0.81 8.54 13.24
CA THR A 215 -1.74 8.44 14.39
C THR A 215 -2.59 9.68 14.51
N PHE A 216 -2.00 10.87 14.46
CA PHE A 216 -2.76 12.11 14.51
C PHE A 216 -3.73 12.25 13.33
N MET A 217 -3.30 11.90 12.11
CA MET A 217 -4.13 11.93 10.90
C MET A 217 -5.30 10.94 10.99
N ALA A 218 -5.03 9.67 11.33
CA ALA A 218 -6.05 8.64 11.45
C ALA A 218 -7.09 8.99 12.53
N ASN A 219 -6.65 9.51 13.68
CA ASN A 219 -7.53 9.98 14.73
C ASN A 219 -8.40 11.16 14.26
N THR A 220 -7.81 12.15 13.61
CA THR A 220 -8.54 13.33 13.11
C THR A 220 -9.60 12.94 12.08
N LEU A 221 -9.27 12.03 11.16
CA LEU A 221 -10.21 11.54 10.15
C LEU A 221 -11.32 10.68 10.78
N ALA A 222 -10.99 9.83 11.75
CA ALA A 222 -11.98 9.04 12.49
C ALA A 222 -12.95 9.92 13.27
N ASP A 223 -12.44 10.94 13.97
CA ASP A 223 -13.26 11.88 14.75
C ASP A 223 -14.16 12.73 13.83
N ALA A 224 -13.74 12.97 12.59
CA ALA A 224 -14.55 13.61 11.56
C ALA A 224 -15.55 12.67 10.85
N GLY A 225 -15.55 11.37 11.18
CA GLY A 225 -16.41 10.37 10.55
C GLY A 225 -16.06 10.09 9.09
N ALA A 226 -14.78 10.24 8.71
CA ALA A 226 -14.33 10.03 7.34
C ALA A 226 -14.54 8.58 6.88
N ASN A 227 -15.05 8.42 5.65
CA ASN A 227 -15.22 7.12 4.99
C ASN A 227 -13.95 6.75 4.20
N ILE A 228 -12.92 6.29 4.93
CA ILE A 228 -11.67 5.81 4.33
C ILE A 228 -11.86 4.35 3.94
N GLN A 229 -11.76 4.04 2.65
CA GLN A 229 -11.95 2.69 2.14
C GLN A 229 -10.65 1.95 1.81
N GLY A 230 -9.52 2.65 1.84
CA GLY A 230 -8.21 2.05 1.66
C GLY A 230 -7.08 3.04 1.90
N MET A 231 -6.03 2.58 2.57
CA MET A 231 -4.78 3.31 2.76
C MET A 231 -3.60 2.46 2.29
N LEU A 232 -2.77 3.03 1.41
CA LEU A 232 -1.57 2.41 0.84
C LEU A 232 -0.33 3.08 1.46
N ASN A 233 0.29 2.42 2.42
CA ASN A 233 1.54 2.89 3.03
C ASN A 233 2.73 2.38 2.23
N ASN A 234 3.67 3.24 1.85
CA ASN A 234 4.90 2.86 1.17
C ASN A 234 6.07 3.17 2.08
N ASP A 235 6.72 2.13 2.61
CA ASP A 235 7.83 2.27 3.55
C ASP A 235 8.47 0.87 3.71
N ILE A 236 9.71 0.61 3.30
CA ILE A 236 10.60 1.40 2.45
C ILE A 236 10.54 0.79 1.05
N VAL A 237 10.58 1.61 -0.01
CA VAL A 237 10.27 1.18 -1.39
C VAL A 237 11.30 1.67 -2.42
N GLY A 238 12.51 1.98 -1.97
CA GLY A 238 13.56 2.62 -2.75
C GLY A 238 14.61 1.68 -3.31
N SER A 239 14.79 0.46 -2.80
CA SER A 239 15.80 -0.46 -3.32
C SER A 239 15.24 -1.81 -3.75
N SER A 240 15.85 -2.38 -4.80
CA SER A 240 15.65 -3.78 -5.19
C SER A 240 16.81 -4.67 -4.73
N THR A 241 17.80 -4.13 -4.03
CA THR A 241 19.09 -4.79 -3.78
C THR A 241 19.30 -5.05 -2.29
N ALA A 242 19.48 -6.32 -1.94
CA ALA A 242 19.71 -6.79 -0.58
C ALA A 242 21.15 -6.54 -0.08
N ASP A 243 21.38 -6.77 1.22
CA ASP A 243 22.71 -6.69 1.85
C ASP A 243 23.73 -7.70 1.27
N ASP A 244 23.27 -8.85 0.77
CA ASP A 244 24.13 -9.85 0.12
C ASP A 244 24.34 -9.60 -1.39
N GLY A 245 23.82 -8.48 -1.91
CA GLY A 245 23.89 -8.10 -3.32
C GLY A 245 22.89 -8.82 -4.22
N THR A 246 21.99 -9.65 -3.68
CA THR A 246 20.87 -10.20 -4.46
C THR A 246 19.94 -9.08 -4.90
N THR A 247 19.41 -9.19 -6.12
CA THR A 247 18.50 -8.19 -6.70
C THR A 247 17.16 -8.79 -7.05
N ASP A 248 16.09 -8.09 -6.71
CA ASP A 248 14.71 -8.43 -7.07
C ASP A 248 13.94 -7.17 -7.55
N PRO A 249 14.19 -6.72 -8.79
CA PRO A 249 13.65 -5.45 -9.29
C PRO A 249 12.18 -5.50 -9.70
N PHE A 250 11.54 -6.67 -9.63
CA PHE A 250 10.21 -6.93 -10.17
C PHE A 250 9.23 -7.50 -9.15
N ASN A 251 9.59 -7.61 -7.87
CA ASN A 251 8.65 -7.97 -6.81
C ASN A 251 8.66 -6.92 -5.69
N ILE A 252 7.46 -6.47 -5.31
CA ILE A 252 7.25 -5.65 -4.12
C ILE A 252 6.43 -6.45 -3.10
N ARG A 253 6.81 -6.42 -1.81
CA ARG A 253 6.03 -7.07 -0.76
C ARG A 253 4.92 -6.14 -0.31
N MET A 254 3.73 -6.69 -0.11
CA MET A 254 2.59 -5.98 0.47
C MET A 254 2.05 -6.72 1.69
N PHE A 255 2.24 -6.14 2.86
CA PHE A 255 1.74 -6.66 4.12
C PHE A 255 0.25 -6.35 4.28
N THR A 256 -0.47 -7.39 4.64
CA THR A 256 -1.93 -7.38 4.77
C THR A 256 -2.26 -8.15 6.05
N GLU A 257 -2.86 -7.46 7.00
CA GLU A 257 -3.31 -8.06 8.26
C GLU A 257 -4.45 -9.07 7.99
N GLY A 258 -4.48 -10.14 8.79
CA GLY A 258 -5.61 -11.07 8.82
C GLY A 258 -6.73 -10.48 9.67
N ILE A 259 -6.87 -10.99 10.90
CA ILE A 259 -7.80 -10.47 11.90
C ILE A 259 -7.31 -9.10 12.37
N SER A 260 -8.18 -8.09 12.29
CA SER A 260 -7.77 -6.74 12.67
C SER A 260 -7.72 -6.53 14.17
N THR A 261 -6.67 -5.86 14.63
CA THR A 261 -6.52 -5.43 16.03
C THR A 261 -7.64 -4.51 16.52
N SER A 262 -8.39 -3.87 15.62
CA SER A 262 -9.55 -3.04 15.96
C SER A 262 -10.87 -3.82 16.11
N GLU A 263 -10.92 -5.11 15.75
CA GLU A 263 -12.17 -5.89 15.82
C GLU A 263 -12.64 -6.06 17.27
N THR A 264 -13.97 -6.05 17.47
CA THR A 264 -14.53 -6.42 18.77
C THR A 264 -14.41 -7.92 18.98
N ALA A 265 -14.33 -8.37 20.24
CA ALA A 265 -14.28 -9.81 20.55
C ALA A 265 -15.48 -10.60 19.99
N ALA A 266 -16.64 -9.94 19.82
CA ALA A 266 -17.82 -10.56 19.21
C ALA A 266 -17.63 -10.73 17.69
N ASP A 267 -17.07 -9.74 17.01
CA ASP A 267 -16.77 -9.80 15.57
C ASP A 267 -15.69 -10.84 15.28
N THR A 268 -14.62 -10.87 16.08
CA THR A 268 -13.57 -11.88 15.98
C THR A 268 -14.15 -13.30 16.10
N LYS A 269 -14.95 -13.55 17.13
CA LYS A 269 -15.60 -14.87 17.32
C LYS A 269 -16.52 -15.24 16.15
N ARG A 270 -17.25 -14.25 15.60
CA ARG A 270 -18.11 -14.46 14.43
C ARG A 270 -17.28 -14.84 13.20
N ARG A 271 -16.16 -14.16 12.98
CA ARG A 271 -15.22 -14.42 11.88
C ARG A 271 -14.60 -15.81 11.97
N GLU A 272 -14.11 -16.19 13.15
CA GLU A 272 -13.56 -17.53 13.42
C GLU A 272 -14.59 -18.63 13.15
N SER A 273 -15.86 -18.40 13.50
CA SER A 273 -16.91 -19.41 13.30
C SER A 273 -17.19 -19.77 11.84
N ILE A 274 -16.75 -18.93 10.90
CA ILE A 274 -16.96 -19.09 9.46
C ILE A 274 -15.65 -19.25 8.67
N GLY A 275 -14.51 -19.34 9.37
CA GLY A 275 -13.19 -19.49 8.73
C GLY A 275 -12.79 -18.31 7.83
N ALA A 276 -13.16 -17.08 8.23
CA ALA A 276 -12.96 -15.87 7.43
C ALA A 276 -11.78 -15.00 7.90
N GLU A 277 -10.80 -15.58 8.58
CA GLU A 277 -9.58 -14.91 9.07
C GLU A 277 -8.73 -14.36 7.92
N ASN A 278 -8.81 -15.01 6.76
CA ASN A 278 -8.15 -14.57 5.53
C ASN A 278 -9.03 -13.69 4.64
N ASP A 279 -10.22 -13.28 5.08
CA ASP A 279 -11.18 -12.55 4.23
C ASP A 279 -11.65 -11.24 4.85
N THR A 280 -10.78 -10.62 5.65
CA THR A 280 -11.00 -9.28 6.20
C THR A 280 -10.95 -8.20 5.11
N PRO A 281 -11.51 -7.00 5.36
CA PRO A 281 -11.43 -5.89 4.39
C PRO A 281 -10.01 -5.57 3.93
N ILE A 282 -9.00 -5.71 4.80
CA ILE A 282 -7.58 -5.53 4.48
C ILE A 282 -7.10 -6.60 3.49
N ARG A 283 -7.52 -7.86 3.67
CA ARG A 283 -7.23 -8.94 2.72
C ARG A 283 -7.88 -8.72 1.37
N GLN A 284 -9.12 -8.20 1.35
CA GLN A 284 -9.81 -7.88 0.09
C GLN A 284 -9.16 -6.71 -0.64
N LEU A 285 -8.71 -5.67 0.08
CA LEU A 285 -7.91 -4.59 -0.47
C LEU A 285 -6.60 -5.13 -1.07
N GLY A 286 -5.90 -6.01 -0.35
CA GLY A 286 -4.67 -6.61 -0.86
C GLY A 286 -4.90 -7.45 -2.12
N ARG A 287 -5.93 -8.29 -2.17
CA ARG A 287 -6.25 -9.06 -3.39
C ARG A 287 -6.57 -8.17 -4.56
N PHE A 288 -7.33 -7.10 -4.32
CA PHE A 288 -7.63 -6.11 -5.33
C PHE A 288 -6.34 -5.49 -5.89
N VAL A 289 -5.45 -5.04 -5.02
CA VAL A 289 -4.15 -4.47 -5.41
C VAL A 289 -3.34 -5.47 -6.25
N VAL A 290 -3.29 -6.76 -5.86
CA VAL A 290 -2.56 -7.78 -6.62
C VAL A 290 -3.19 -7.99 -8.00
N GLU A 291 -4.53 -8.07 -8.07
CA GLU A 291 -5.30 -8.24 -9.31
C GLU A 291 -5.05 -7.09 -10.30
N VAL A 292 -5.16 -5.85 -9.84
CA VAL A 292 -5.03 -4.69 -10.74
C VAL A 292 -3.59 -4.25 -10.93
N GLY A 293 -2.69 -4.54 -9.98
CA GLY A 293 -1.33 -4.00 -9.94
C GLY A 293 -0.24 -4.90 -10.50
N SER A 294 -0.50 -6.20 -10.69
CA SER A 294 0.51 -7.15 -11.21
C SER A 294 0.37 -7.38 -12.72
N ASN A 295 0.76 -6.37 -13.51
CA ASN A 295 0.54 -6.35 -14.97
C ASN A 295 1.69 -5.70 -15.75
N ALA A 296 1.56 -5.66 -17.08
CA ALA A 296 2.59 -5.14 -17.99
C ALA A 296 2.81 -3.61 -17.90
N ILE A 297 1.82 -2.84 -17.43
CA ILE A 297 1.93 -1.39 -17.25
C ILE A 297 2.78 -1.07 -16.02
N THR A 298 2.58 -1.79 -14.92
CA THR A 298 3.37 -1.60 -13.70
C THR A 298 4.75 -2.25 -13.80
N GLN A 299 4.88 -3.30 -14.61
CA GLN A 299 6.09 -4.12 -14.74
C GLN A 299 6.56 -4.68 -13.38
N MET A 300 5.62 -4.91 -12.45
CA MET A 300 5.90 -5.27 -11.07
C MET A 300 4.91 -6.33 -10.62
N ASN A 301 5.39 -7.30 -9.84
CA ASN A 301 4.55 -8.26 -9.16
C ASN A 301 4.33 -7.81 -7.72
N VAL A 302 3.09 -7.91 -7.24
CA VAL A 302 2.79 -7.63 -5.83
C VAL A 302 2.71 -8.93 -5.04
N GLN A 303 3.67 -9.13 -4.14
CA GLN A 303 3.73 -10.28 -3.25
C GLN A 303 2.95 -10.01 -1.96
N MET A 304 1.72 -10.53 -1.89
CA MET A 304 0.89 -10.39 -0.70
C MET A 304 1.47 -11.22 0.47
N VAL A 305 1.86 -10.54 1.55
CA VAL A 305 2.39 -11.16 2.76
C VAL A 305 1.30 -11.26 3.83
N TYR A 306 1.05 -12.47 4.31
CA TYR A 306 -0.07 -12.78 5.21
C TYR A 306 0.22 -12.49 6.68
N ARG A 307 0.49 -11.22 6.99
CA ARG A 307 0.74 -10.71 8.35
C ARG A 307 0.64 -9.17 8.36
N PRO A 308 0.47 -8.54 9.54
CA PRO A 308 0.43 -7.08 9.65
C PRO A 308 1.75 -6.40 9.24
N ASP A 309 2.91 -6.93 9.63
CA ASP A 309 4.23 -6.40 9.26
C ASP A 309 5.33 -7.48 9.40
N ARG A 310 6.57 -7.11 9.09
CA ARG A 310 7.81 -7.78 9.47
C ARG A 310 7.88 -7.95 11.00
N PHE A 311 8.64 -8.93 11.46
CA PHE A 311 8.81 -9.13 12.90
C PHE A 311 9.50 -7.93 13.57
N LEU A 312 8.99 -7.52 14.74
CA LEU A 312 9.53 -6.41 15.55
C LEU A 312 9.44 -5.02 14.89
N ARG A 313 8.66 -4.87 13.82
CA ARG A 313 8.51 -3.63 13.06
C ARG A 313 7.04 -3.21 12.99
N GLY A 314 6.81 -1.99 12.52
CA GLY A 314 5.49 -1.43 12.28
C GLY A 314 5.56 -0.35 11.19
N GLY A 315 4.51 0.47 11.12
CA GLY A 315 4.41 1.55 10.15
C GLY A 315 3.12 2.34 10.20
N ASP A 316 3.05 3.37 9.37
CA ASP A 316 1.92 4.31 9.33
C ASP A 316 0.57 3.71 8.89
N HIS A 317 0.55 2.47 8.40
CA HIS A 317 -0.69 1.72 8.16
C HIS A 317 -1.37 1.28 9.48
N GLN A 318 -0.61 1.05 10.55
CA GLN A 318 -1.13 0.50 11.80
C GLN A 318 -2.13 1.44 12.50
N PRO A 319 -1.91 2.76 12.58
CA PRO A 319 -2.91 3.66 13.16
C PRO A 319 -4.24 3.71 12.41
N PHE A 320 -4.23 3.53 11.09
CA PHE A 320 -5.47 3.43 10.29
C PHE A 320 -6.20 2.12 10.58
N ILE A 321 -5.47 1.02 10.66
CA ILE A 321 -6.01 -0.29 11.08
C ILE A 321 -6.64 -0.17 12.48
N ALA A 322 -5.95 0.46 13.44
CA ALA A 322 -6.45 0.64 14.80
C ALA A 322 -7.76 1.47 14.86
N ARG A 323 -8.05 2.26 13.82
CA ARG A 323 -9.31 3.00 13.65
C ARG A 323 -10.34 2.28 12.77
N GLY A 324 -10.10 1.02 12.42
CA GLY A 324 -11.01 0.17 11.64
C GLY A 324 -10.96 0.42 10.13
N TYR A 325 -9.96 1.16 9.64
CA TYR A 325 -9.81 1.43 8.22
C TYR A 325 -8.93 0.37 7.55
N PRO A 326 -9.30 -0.13 6.35
CA PRO A 326 -8.44 -1.03 5.61
C PRO A 326 -7.14 -0.33 5.20
N ALA A 327 -6.00 -0.87 5.60
CA ALA A 327 -4.69 -0.35 5.22
C ALA A 327 -3.70 -1.48 4.92
N VAL A 328 -2.79 -1.24 3.98
CA VAL A 328 -1.72 -2.16 3.58
C VAL A 328 -0.38 -1.43 3.59
N ARG A 329 0.72 -2.18 3.72
CA ARG A 329 2.08 -1.64 3.65
C ARG A 329 2.88 -2.28 2.54
N PHE A 330 3.44 -1.48 1.65
CA PHE A 330 4.44 -1.89 0.69
C PHE A 330 5.84 -1.74 1.27
N THR A 331 6.68 -2.75 1.03
CA THR A 331 8.08 -2.78 1.45
C THR A 331 8.88 -3.54 0.40
N GLU A 332 10.09 -3.07 0.14
CA GLU A 332 11.07 -3.71 -0.73
C GLU A 332 11.28 -5.20 -0.43
N PRO A 333 11.66 -6.03 -1.42
CA PRO A 333 11.72 -7.48 -1.26
C PRO A 333 12.76 -7.93 -0.23
N HIS A 334 13.91 -7.28 -0.22
CA HIS A 334 15.04 -7.64 0.63
C HIS A 334 15.70 -6.40 1.22
N GLU A 335 15.55 -6.27 2.53
CA GLU A 335 16.03 -5.12 3.27
C GLU A 335 17.53 -5.15 3.52
N ASN A 336 18.17 -3.99 3.38
CA ASN A 336 19.55 -3.80 3.78
C ASN A 336 19.66 -3.04 5.12
N PHE A 337 19.87 -3.80 6.20
CA PHE A 337 20.01 -3.24 7.55
C PHE A 337 21.28 -2.39 7.76
N ALA A 338 22.24 -2.44 6.84
CA ALA A 338 23.37 -1.51 6.87
C ALA A 338 22.96 -0.09 6.46
N HIS A 339 21.83 0.07 5.77
CA HIS A 339 21.36 1.35 5.27
C HIS A 339 20.20 1.88 6.13
N GLN A 340 19.38 1.04 6.76
CA GLN A 340 18.29 1.49 7.64
C GLN A 340 18.75 1.94 9.03
N HIS A 341 18.41 3.17 9.42
CA HIS A 341 18.66 3.74 10.77
C HIS A 341 20.11 3.61 11.22
N GLN A 342 21.05 3.83 10.31
CA GLN A 342 22.48 3.74 10.60
C GLN A 342 23.14 5.10 10.52
N ASP A 343 24.09 5.36 11.42
CA ASP A 343 25.02 6.48 11.26
C ASP A 343 25.83 6.31 9.96
N VAL A 344 25.99 7.39 9.19
CA VAL A 344 26.79 7.38 7.97
C VAL A 344 28.25 7.15 8.30
N ARG A 345 28.79 5.98 7.89
CA ARG A 345 30.17 5.58 8.16
C ARG A 345 30.63 4.47 7.23
N VAL A 346 31.94 4.26 7.18
CA VAL A 346 32.55 3.05 6.63
C VAL A 346 33.21 2.29 7.77
N ASP A 347 32.96 0.99 7.89
CA ASP A 347 33.61 0.15 8.90
C ASP A 347 35.02 -0.30 8.48
N ASP A 348 35.68 -1.06 9.35
CA ASP A 348 37.04 -1.57 9.11
C ASP A 348 37.13 -2.62 8.00
N THR A 349 36.00 -3.20 7.59
CA THR A 349 35.90 -4.11 6.44
C THR A 349 35.69 -3.37 5.11
N GLY A 350 35.44 -2.06 5.18
CA GLY A 350 35.11 -1.23 4.02
C GLY A 350 33.62 -1.21 3.68
N LYS A 351 32.75 -1.75 4.56
CA LYS A 351 31.30 -1.75 4.36
C LYS A 351 30.75 -0.35 4.65
N GLN A 352 30.01 0.20 3.69
CA GLN A 352 29.30 1.48 3.83
C GLN A 352 28.01 1.28 4.62
N PHE A 353 27.74 2.21 5.54
CA PHE A 353 26.52 2.28 6.33
C PHE A 353 25.82 3.63 6.14
N GLY A 354 24.53 3.66 6.42
CA GLY A 354 23.67 4.84 6.29
C GLY A 354 22.85 4.82 5.01
N ASP A 355 21.70 5.48 5.06
CA ASP A 355 20.68 5.42 4.02
C ASP A 355 20.93 6.41 2.88
N LEU A 356 21.94 6.12 2.05
CA LEU A 356 22.42 7.02 1.00
C LEU A 356 21.67 6.84 -0.33
N VAL A 357 21.58 7.94 -1.11
CA VAL A 357 20.97 7.99 -2.44
C VAL A 357 21.54 6.94 -3.40
N GLU A 358 22.83 6.62 -3.29
CA GLU A 358 23.49 5.64 -4.16
C GLU A 358 22.98 4.21 -4.01
N PHE A 359 22.22 3.93 -2.95
CA PHE A 359 21.59 2.63 -2.71
C PHE A 359 20.15 2.53 -3.23
N CYS A 360 19.57 3.63 -3.70
CA CYS A 360 18.24 3.62 -4.28
C CYS A 360 18.26 3.13 -5.75
N ASP A 361 17.26 2.32 -6.11
CA ASP A 361 16.86 2.00 -7.48
C ASP A 361 15.62 2.82 -7.86
N PHE A 362 15.83 3.92 -8.58
CA PHE A 362 14.75 4.82 -8.98
C PHE A 362 13.78 4.20 -10.00
N GLU A 363 14.23 3.21 -10.78
CA GLU A 363 13.35 2.48 -11.70
C GLU A 363 12.45 1.51 -10.94
N PHE A 364 12.98 0.84 -9.91
CA PHE A 364 12.18 0.06 -8.97
C PHE A 364 11.14 0.93 -8.27
N ASN A 365 11.56 2.08 -7.72
CA ASN A 365 10.63 2.98 -7.05
C ASN A 365 9.55 3.53 -8.01
N ALA A 366 9.90 3.82 -9.27
CA ALA A 366 8.92 4.20 -10.30
C ALA A 366 7.89 3.08 -10.60
N ARG A 367 8.32 1.82 -10.60
CA ARG A 367 7.39 0.67 -10.72
C ARG A 367 6.47 0.55 -9.52
N VAL A 368 6.97 0.77 -8.30
CA VAL A 368 6.13 0.81 -7.08
C VAL A 368 5.12 1.96 -7.15
N ALA A 369 5.52 3.13 -7.66
CA ALA A 369 4.60 4.23 -7.91
C ALA A 369 3.49 3.84 -8.91
N ARG A 370 3.81 3.11 -9.98
CA ARG A 370 2.80 2.59 -10.92
C ARG A 370 1.84 1.60 -10.27
N VAL A 371 2.31 0.70 -9.40
CA VAL A 371 1.44 -0.22 -8.63
C VAL A 371 0.44 0.56 -7.78
N ASN A 372 0.93 1.54 -7.00
CA ASN A 372 0.08 2.40 -6.18
C ASN A 372 -0.90 3.20 -7.05
N GLY A 373 -0.43 3.78 -8.16
CA GLY A 373 -1.24 4.58 -9.08
C GLY A 373 -2.38 3.80 -9.72
N VAL A 374 -2.09 2.58 -10.21
CA VAL A 374 -3.12 1.69 -10.79
C VAL A 374 -4.14 1.26 -9.75
N ALA A 375 -3.70 0.90 -8.55
CA ALA A 375 -4.60 0.53 -7.46
C ALA A 375 -5.50 1.70 -7.03
N LEU A 376 -4.92 2.87 -6.73
CA LEU A 376 -5.66 4.06 -6.28
C LEU A 376 -6.67 4.53 -7.32
N TRP A 377 -6.26 4.64 -8.59
CA TRP A 377 -7.16 5.10 -9.64
C TRP A 377 -8.29 4.10 -9.85
N SER A 378 -7.98 2.80 -9.87
CA SER A 378 -9.00 1.76 -10.03
C SER A 378 -10.02 1.76 -8.88
N LEU A 379 -9.55 1.88 -7.64
CA LEU A 379 -10.41 2.04 -6.46
C LEU A 379 -11.27 3.31 -6.56
N ALA A 380 -10.66 4.43 -6.94
CA ALA A 380 -11.33 5.71 -6.99
C ALA A 380 -12.37 5.80 -8.11
N GLN A 381 -12.18 5.10 -9.22
CA GLN A 381 -13.11 5.05 -10.36
C GLN A 381 -14.21 4.00 -10.22
N ALA A 382 -14.02 2.99 -9.37
CA ALA A 382 -15.03 1.97 -9.09
C ALA A 382 -16.15 2.51 -8.17
N PRO A 383 -17.35 1.88 -8.18
CA PRO A 383 -18.33 2.05 -7.11
C PRO A 383 -17.77 1.62 -5.75
N GLY A 384 -18.50 1.92 -4.66
CA GLY A 384 -18.08 1.51 -3.33
C GLY A 384 -18.09 -0.02 -3.16
N THR A 385 -17.27 -0.53 -2.23
CA THR A 385 -17.36 -1.94 -1.83
C THR A 385 -18.77 -2.25 -1.33
N PRO A 386 -19.44 -3.32 -1.81
CA PRO A 386 -20.80 -3.65 -1.39
C PRO A 386 -20.96 -3.75 0.13
N LEU A 387 -22.03 -3.15 0.66
CA LEU A 387 -22.30 -3.10 2.10
C LEU A 387 -23.37 -4.12 2.51
N GLY A 388 -23.30 -4.56 3.76
CA GLY A 388 -24.31 -5.44 4.34
C GLY A 388 -24.40 -6.81 3.66
N LEU A 389 -23.29 -7.31 3.11
CA LEU A 389 -23.25 -8.61 2.48
C LEU A 389 -23.46 -9.73 3.52
N THR A 390 -24.48 -10.56 3.32
CA THR A 390 -24.78 -11.72 4.14
C THR A 390 -24.86 -13.01 3.33
N MET A 391 -24.58 -14.14 3.99
CA MET A 391 -24.78 -15.50 3.48
C MET A 391 -25.94 -16.15 4.24
N ASP A 392 -26.96 -16.61 3.51
CA ASP A 392 -28.08 -17.36 4.08
C ASP A 392 -27.61 -18.74 4.58
N THR A 393 -27.61 -18.90 5.90
CA THR A 393 -27.30 -20.18 6.58
C THR A 393 -28.52 -20.81 7.25
N SER A 394 -29.70 -20.23 7.06
CA SER A 394 -30.94 -20.69 7.68
C SER A 394 -31.46 -22.01 7.08
N VAL A 395 -31.03 -22.34 5.85
CA VAL A 395 -31.43 -23.56 5.13
C VAL A 395 -30.20 -24.40 4.75
N LEU A 396 -30.24 -25.69 5.08
CA LEU A 396 -29.24 -26.67 4.65
C LEU A 396 -29.46 -27.04 3.18
N THR A 397 -28.68 -26.41 2.29
CA THR A 397 -28.65 -26.71 0.85
C THR A 397 -27.22 -26.65 0.31
N ASN A 398 -27.00 -27.28 -0.85
CA ASN A 398 -25.74 -27.19 -1.60
C ASN A 398 -25.65 -25.94 -2.49
N ASN A 399 -26.55 -24.98 -2.32
CA ASN A 399 -26.52 -23.69 -2.99
C ASN A 399 -26.18 -22.60 -1.97
N SER A 400 -25.59 -21.52 -2.46
CA SER A 400 -25.19 -20.38 -1.64
C SER A 400 -26.03 -19.17 -2.02
N THR A 401 -26.80 -18.62 -1.08
CA THR A 401 -27.58 -17.41 -1.33
C THR A 401 -26.97 -16.23 -0.61
N LEU A 402 -26.63 -15.21 -1.37
CA LEU A 402 -26.01 -13.98 -0.91
C LEU A 402 -27.01 -12.83 -1.04
N THR A 403 -26.98 -11.91 -0.07
CA THR A 403 -27.77 -10.66 -0.09
C THR A 403 -26.91 -9.47 0.31
N TRP A 404 -27.12 -8.31 -0.32
CA TRP A 404 -26.34 -7.10 -0.05
C TRP A 404 -27.18 -5.83 -0.28
N THR A 405 -26.62 -4.68 0.10
CA THR A 405 -27.24 -3.37 -0.11
C THR A 405 -26.90 -2.85 -1.50
N ASP A 406 -27.90 -2.28 -2.19
CA ASP A 406 -27.67 -1.64 -3.49
C ASP A 406 -26.84 -0.36 -3.34
N ASP A 407 -25.94 -0.13 -4.30
CA ASP A 407 -25.14 1.08 -4.46
C ASP A 407 -25.63 1.78 -5.73
N THR A 408 -26.08 3.04 -5.62
CA THR A 408 -26.65 3.77 -6.75
C THR A 408 -25.66 4.00 -7.89
N GLU A 409 -24.36 3.98 -7.59
CA GLU A 409 -23.29 4.17 -8.59
C GLU A 409 -22.91 2.87 -9.31
N ALA A 410 -23.36 1.70 -8.81
CA ALA A 410 -23.09 0.42 -9.45
C ALA A 410 -24.01 0.19 -10.66
N ALA A 411 -23.43 -0.14 -11.82
CA ALA A 411 -24.15 -0.59 -13.01
C ALA A 411 -24.58 -2.07 -12.89
N GLY A 412 -23.90 -2.85 -12.06
CA GLY A 412 -24.21 -4.24 -11.77
C GLY A 412 -23.30 -4.81 -10.70
N TYR A 413 -23.46 -6.11 -10.43
CA TYR A 413 -22.65 -6.85 -9.47
C TYR A 413 -22.08 -8.11 -10.08
N GLU A 414 -20.93 -8.50 -9.55
CA GLU A 414 -20.28 -9.78 -9.78
C GLU A 414 -20.18 -10.53 -8.45
N VAL A 415 -20.54 -11.82 -8.46
CA VAL A 415 -20.16 -12.74 -7.39
C VAL A 415 -18.82 -13.35 -7.76
N VAL A 416 -17.82 -13.15 -6.92
CA VAL A 416 -16.52 -13.80 -7.03
C VAL A 416 -16.47 -15.01 -6.10
N TRP A 417 -15.79 -16.07 -6.52
CA TRP A 417 -15.58 -17.23 -5.66
C TRP A 417 -14.23 -17.89 -5.90
N ARG A 418 -13.83 -18.72 -4.94
CA ARG A 418 -12.58 -19.49 -4.96
C ARG A 418 -12.64 -20.72 -4.05
N ALA A 419 -11.72 -21.66 -4.22
CA ALA A 419 -11.50 -22.72 -3.24
C ALA A 419 -11.02 -22.13 -1.91
N SER A 420 -11.22 -22.83 -0.79
CA SER A 420 -10.88 -22.30 0.53
C SER A 420 -9.38 -22.17 0.76
N GLU A 421 -8.57 -22.95 0.04
CA GLU A 421 -7.11 -22.89 0.03
C GLU A 421 -6.54 -21.82 -0.91
N ASP A 422 -7.33 -21.29 -1.85
CA ASP A 422 -6.83 -20.36 -2.85
C ASP A 422 -6.63 -18.95 -2.25
N PRO A 423 -5.45 -18.32 -2.46
CA PRO A 423 -5.16 -17.02 -1.88
C PRO A 423 -5.92 -15.86 -2.54
N PHE A 424 -6.37 -16.02 -3.79
CA PHE A 424 -6.99 -15.00 -4.63
C PHE A 424 -8.36 -15.46 -5.16
N TRP A 425 -9.17 -14.51 -5.63
CA TRP A 425 -10.41 -14.85 -6.34
C TRP A 425 -10.07 -15.48 -7.69
N THR A 426 -10.67 -16.63 -7.99
CA THR A 426 -10.30 -17.42 -9.19
C THR A 426 -11.42 -17.45 -10.22
N HIS A 427 -12.66 -17.22 -9.79
CA HIS A 427 -13.84 -17.28 -10.65
C HIS A 427 -14.78 -16.10 -10.42
N VAL A 428 -15.55 -15.78 -11.44
CA VAL A 428 -16.52 -14.69 -11.47
C VAL A 428 -17.84 -15.14 -12.07
N ILE A 429 -18.94 -14.64 -11.52
CA ILE A 429 -20.31 -14.83 -11.99
C ILE A 429 -20.96 -13.46 -12.08
N GLU A 430 -21.26 -13.01 -13.29
CA GLU A 430 -22.06 -11.80 -13.49
C GLU A 430 -23.51 -12.06 -13.05
N VAL A 431 -24.02 -11.23 -12.13
CA VAL A 431 -25.39 -11.35 -11.62
C VAL A 431 -26.28 -10.16 -12.00
N GLY A 432 -25.70 -9.16 -12.67
CA GLY A 432 -26.39 -7.93 -13.09
C GLY A 432 -26.73 -7.02 -11.90
N LYS A 433 -27.64 -6.07 -12.13
CA LYS A 433 -28.09 -5.11 -11.10
C LYS A 433 -29.16 -5.74 -10.19
N VAL A 434 -28.70 -6.58 -9.28
CA VAL A 434 -29.53 -7.27 -8.26
C VAL A 434 -28.91 -7.10 -6.87
N THR A 435 -29.69 -7.36 -5.82
CA THR A 435 -29.22 -7.35 -4.41
C THR A 435 -29.29 -8.71 -3.74
N ARG A 436 -29.63 -9.75 -4.53
CA ARG A 436 -29.72 -11.14 -4.10
C ARG A 436 -29.32 -12.05 -5.24
N ALA A 437 -28.47 -13.04 -4.96
CA ALA A 437 -28.13 -14.07 -5.92
C ALA A 437 -28.00 -15.43 -5.24
N THR A 438 -28.45 -16.49 -5.93
CA THR A 438 -28.25 -17.88 -5.50
C THR A 438 -27.29 -18.57 -6.46
N ILE A 439 -26.16 -19.04 -5.93
CA ILE A 439 -25.11 -19.71 -6.68
C ILE A 439 -25.25 -21.22 -6.50
N LEU A 440 -25.13 -21.96 -7.61
CA LEU A 440 -25.16 -23.43 -7.63
C LEU A 440 -23.81 -24.04 -7.21
N LEU A 441 -23.32 -23.61 -6.05
CA LEU A 441 -22.10 -24.10 -5.41
C LEU A 441 -22.27 -23.97 -3.89
N SER A 442 -21.82 -25.00 -3.15
CA SER A 442 -22.00 -25.01 -1.69
C SER A 442 -21.03 -24.06 -1.00
N LYS A 443 -21.57 -23.26 -0.06
CA LYS A 443 -20.84 -22.43 0.90
C LYS A 443 -19.88 -23.21 1.80
N ASP A 444 -20.06 -24.53 1.88
CA ASP A 444 -19.17 -25.40 2.65
C ASP A 444 -17.89 -25.76 1.87
N ASN A 445 -17.89 -25.58 0.55
CA ASN A 445 -16.78 -26.00 -0.33
C ASN A 445 -15.98 -24.83 -0.91
N ALA A 446 -16.51 -23.61 -0.85
CA ALA A 446 -15.91 -22.45 -1.50
C ALA A 446 -16.14 -21.17 -0.70
N GLN A 447 -15.23 -20.22 -0.88
CA GLN A 447 -15.39 -18.85 -0.39
C GLN A 447 -16.06 -17.99 -1.45
N PHE A 448 -16.92 -17.07 -1.00
CA PHE A 448 -17.68 -16.17 -1.87
C PHE A 448 -17.48 -14.72 -1.47
N GLY A 449 -17.48 -13.83 -2.46
CA GLY A 449 -17.53 -12.39 -2.27
C GLY A 449 -18.41 -11.74 -3.32
N VAL A 450 -18.78 -10.48 -3.09
CA VAL A 450 -19.53 -9.67 -4.06
C VAL A 450 -18.76 -8.39 -4.30
N ARG A 451 -18.56 -8.03 -5.57
CA ARG A 451 -18.01 -6.72 -5.96
C ARG A 451 -18.99 -5.96 -6.85
N ALA A 452 -18.97 -4.64 -6.72
CA ALA A 452 -19.74 -3.74 -7.57
C ALA A 452 -18.98 -3.47 -8.86
N VAL A 453 -19.71 -3.30 -9.97
CA VAL A 453 -19.17 -2.95 -11.29
C VAL A 453 -19.76 -1.61 -11.71
N GLY A 454 -18.90 -0.63 -11.99
CA GLY A 454 -19.30 0.69 -12.48
C GLY A 454 -19.65 0.68 -13.96
N ALA A 455 -20.38 1.71 -14.42
CA ALA A 455 -20.70 1.87 -15.84
C ALA A 455 -19.46 2.08 -16.73
N ASN A 456 -18.34 2.50 -16.13
CA ASN A 456 -17.02 2.62 -16.73
C ASN A 456 -16.23 1.29 -16.75
N GLY A 457 -16.80 0.20 -16.22
CA GLY A 457 -16.16 -1.12 -16.15
C GLY A 457 -15.22 -1.34 -14.97
N PHE A 458 -14.92 -0.29 -14.18
CA PHE A 458 -14.12 -0.43 -12.97
C PHE A 458 -14.89 -1.17 -11.87
N LYS A 459 -14.17 -2.02 -11.14
CA LYS A 459 -14.74 -2.95 -10.15
C LYS A 459 -14.23 -2.60 -8.76
N SER A 460 -15.09 -2.71 -7.76
CA SER A 460 -14.69 -2.51 -6.36
C SER A 460 -13.88 -3.72 -5.86
N PRO A 461 -13.18 -3.61 -4.71
CA PRO A 461 -12.82 -4.78 -3.92
C PRO A 461 -14.08 -5.62 -3.62
N ALA A 462 -13.90 -6.92 -3.43
CA ALA A 462 -14.99 -7.80 -3.03
C ALA A 462 -15.32 -7.57 -1.55
N ALA A 463 -16.60 -7.42 -1.23
CA ALA A 463 -17.10 -7.60 0.12
C ALA A 463 -17.15 -9.10 0.44
N PHE A 464 -16.94 -9.46 1.71
CA PHE A 464 -17.04 -10.84 2.19
C PHE A 464 -18.26 -11.01 3.10
N PRO A 465 -19.07 -12.06 2.94
CA PRO A 465 -20.30 -12.25 3.71
C PRO A 465 -20.02 -12.66 5.14
N PHE A 466 -20.86 -12.18 6.06
CA PHE A 466 -21.09 -12.88 7.32
C PHE A 466 -22.41 -13.66 7.28
N THR A 467 -22.58 -14.63 8.18
CA THR A 467 -23.82 -15.41 8.27
C THR A 467 -24.95 -14.59 8.85
N GLU A 468 -26.12 -14.71 8.24
CA GLU A 468 -27.41 -14.23 8.77
C GLU A 468 -28.18 -15.35 9.46
#